data_AF-A0A1B6GRC7-F1
#
_entry.id   AF-A0A1B6GRC7-F1
#
_cell.length_a   1.000
_cell.length_b   1.000
_cell.length_c   1.000
_cell.angle_alpha   90.00
_cell.angle_beta   90.00
_cell.angle_gamma   90.00
#
_symmetry.space_group_name_H-M   'P 1'
#
loop_
_entity.id
_entity.type
_entity.pdbx_description
1 polymer ?
#
loop_
_entity_poly.entity_id
_entity_poly.type
_entity_poly.pdbx_seq_one_letter_code
_entity_poly.pdbx_strand_id
1 'polypeptide(L)'
;QSTAMFTHQVVLALFALLAVSAYDFEDSRFNELLADRLEDWDFSARVRREVSSEDDDSDKFLKCKHHHGKTCCGKGRWLKHFGDKDKQAISDCFNDFVSNLNASGISTGGDPFSCARVNQMKMKVICTTECVAKKADLVDEDGALKLDKALSYMEKLELEDWQKPILEEAINKCVPTANNTLVSTPNTGDIKCNPVLLSLQHCLFQEVEKNCPEEQKKTDGKCKKLFDKIKANSSK
;
A
#
# COMPACT_ATOMS: atom_id res chain seq x y z
N GLN A 1 7.27 -39.89 -28.45
CA GLN A 1 7.76 -38.92 -27.45
C GLN A 1 7.55 -37.52 -28.02
N SER A 2 6.38 -36.90 -27.84
CA SER A 2 6.17 -35.52 -28.31
C SER A 2 5.00 -34.82 -27.61
N THR A 3 4.08 -35.57 -27.02
CA THR A 3 2.91 -35.02 -26.31
C THR A 3 3.23 -34.45 -24.92
N ALA A 4 4.27 -34.94 -24.25
CA ALA A 4 4.64 -34.49 -22.90
C ALA A 4 5.32 -33.10 -22.87
N MET A 5 6.03 -32.70 -23.94
CA MET A 5 6.66 -31.38 -23.99
C MET A 5 5.65 -30.25 -24.23
N PHE A 6 4.59 -30.51 -25.00
CA PHE A 6 3.55 -29.51 -25.26
C PHE A 6 2.72 -29.20 -24.02
N THR A 7 2.44 -30.19 -23.18
CA THR A 7 1.70 -29.98 -21.92
C THR A 7 2.47 -29.12 -20.93
N HIS A 8 3.80 -29.22 -20.85
CA HIS A 8 4.59 -28.37 -19.96
C HIS A 8 4.69 -26.92 -20.44
N GLN A 9 4.77 -26.68 -21.75
CA GLN A 9 4.78 -25.32 -22.29
C GLN A 9 3.42 -24.61 -22.12
N VAL A 10 2.31 -25.33 -22.27
CA VAL A 10 0.96 -24.76 -22.06
C VAL A 10 0.69 -24.47 -20.58
N VAL A 11 1.17 -25.31 -19.65
CA VAL A 11 1.06 -25.06 -18.21
C VAL A 11 1.90 -23.84 -17.78
N LEU A 12 3.13 -23.70 -18.29
CA LEU A 12 3.96 -22.52 -18.03
C LEU A 12 3.38 -21.23 -18.64
N ALA A 13 2.74 -21.32 -19.82
CA ALA A 13 2.07 -20.17 -20.45
C ALA A 13 0.77 -19.76 -19.73
N LEU A 14 0.05 -20.71 -19.10
CA LEU A 14 -1.14 -20.40 -18.29
C LEU A 14 -0.79 -19.74 -16.95
N PHE A 15 0.36 -20.05 -16.35
CA PHE A 15 0.87 -19.32 -15.18
C PHE A 15 1.27 -17.87 -15.50
N ALA A 16 1.64 -17.57 -16.76
CA ALA A 16 1.97 -16.22 -17.19
C ALA A 16 0.74 -15.30 -17.40
N LEU A 17 -0.48 -15.85 -17.44
CA LEU A 17 -1.72 -15.08 -17.63
C LEU A 17 -2.47 -14.78 -16.32
N LEU A 18 -1.95 -15.24 -15.18
CA LEU A 18 -2.34 -14.75 -13.86
C LEU A 18 -1.31 -13.74 -13.37
N ALA A 19 -1.01 -12.73 -14.19
CA ALA A 19 -0.31 -11.53 -13.73
C ALA A 19 -1.28 -10.69 -12.88
N VAL A 20 -1.65 -11.21 -11.70
CA VAL A 20 -2.25 -10.40 -10.64
C VAL A 20 -1.08 -9.81 -9.86
N SER A 21 -1.06 -8.48 -9.78
CA SER A 21 0.12 -7.70 -9.46
C SER A 21 0.68 -8.01 -8.08
N ALA A 22 1.91 -8.50 -8.02
CA ALA A 22 2.87 -8.06 -7.02
C ALA A 22 2.73 -6.55 -6.84
N TYR A 23 2.87 -6.02 -5.62
CA TYR A 23 2.76 -4.57 -5.46
C TYR A 23 3.75 -3.87 -6.39
N ASP A 24 3.18 -3.13 -7.34
CA ASP A 24 3.89 -2.41 -8.37
C ASP A 24 4.13 -0.98 -7.87
N PHE A 25 5.38 -0.65 -7.57
CA PHE A 25 5.78 0.70 -7.19
C PHE A 25 5.64 1.71 -8.35
N GLU A 26 5.21 1.30 -9.54
CA GLU A 26 4.81 2.19 -10.64
C GLU A 26 3.32 2.60 -10.56
N ASP A 27 2.53 2.00 -9.66
CA ASP A 27 1.15 2.42 -9.41
C ASP A 27 1.11 3.80 -8.72
N SER A 28 1.19 4.84 -9.55
CA SER A 28 1.13 6.23 -9.11
C SER A 28 -0.06 6.57 -8.22
N ARG A 29 -1.18 5.84 -8.31
CA ARG A 29 -2.35 6.12 -7.47
C ARG A 29 -2.23 5.51 -6.09
N PHE A 30 -1.84 4.26 -6.02
CA PHE A 30 -1.57 3.65 -4.73
C PHE A 30 -0.38 4.34 -4.03
N ASN A 31 0.63 4.76 -4.79
CA ASN A 31 1.76 5.53 -4.27
C ASN A 31 1.36 6.88 -3.65
N GLU A 32 0.33 7.56 -4.18
CA GLU A 32 -0.21 8.80 -3.57
C GLU A 32 -0.80 8.49 -2.17
N LEU A 33 -1.46 7.34 -2.01
CA LEU A 33 -1.98 6.89 -0.71
C LEU A 33 -0.86 6.53 0.27
N LEU A 34 0.21 5.90 -0.22
CA LEU A 34 1.37 5.57 0.60
C LEU A 34 2.18 6.81 1.00
N ALA A 35 2.30 7.80 0.12
CA ALA A 35 2.95 9.07 0.42
C ALA A 35 2.22 9.81 1.54
N ASP A 36 0.90 9.93 1.44
CA ASP A 36 0.06 10.53 2.48
C ASP A 36 0.19 9.77 3.82
N ARG A 37 0.29 8.44 3.77
CA ARG A 37 0.51 7.60 4.96
C ARG A 37 1.89 7.81 5.57
N LEU A 38 2.93 7.92 4.75
CA LEU A 38 4.31 8.14 5.21
C LEU A 38 4.46 9.50 5.90
N GLU A 39 3.82 10.54 5.37
CA GLU A 39 3.75 11.86 6.01
C GLU A 39 3.04 11.81 7.37
N ASP A 40 1.97 11.02 7.48
CA ASP A 40 1.25 10.85 8.74
C ASP A 40 2.06 10.10 9.82
N TRP A 41 2.93 9.18 9.39
CA TRP A 41 3.80 8.39 10.28
C TRP A 41 5.06 9.13 10.70
N ASP A 42 5.51 10.10 9.90
CA ASP A 42 6.60 10.97 10.29
C ASP A 42 6.14 12.00 11.33
N PHE A 43 5.94 11.53 12.56
CA PHE A 43 5.52 12.34 13.70
C PHE A 43 6.53 13.45 14.04
N SER A 44 7.77 13.36 13.55
CA SER A 44 8.83 14.36 13.74
C SER A 44 8.63 15.62 12.87
N ALA A 45 7.94 15.49 11.74
CA ALA A 45 7.63 16.62 10.85
C ALA A 45 6.60 17.60 11.45
N ARG A 46 5.96 17.25 12.58
CA ARG A 46 4.97 18.08 13.28
C ARG A 46 5.55 19.07 14.29
N VAL A 47 6.87 19.16 14.44
CA VAL A 47 7.49 20.35 15.05
C VAL A 47 7.57 21.44 13.98
N ARG A 48 6.40 21.94 13.55
CA ARG A 48 6.30 23.16 12.78
C ARG A 48 6.76 24.28 13.72
N ARG A 49 7.83 25.01 13.34
CA ARG A 49 8.18 26.26 14.03
C ARG A 49 6.92 27.10 14.13
N GLU A 50 6.64 27.69 15.29
CA GLU A 50 5.61 28.72 15.42
C GLU A 50 5.93 29.81 14.39
N VAL A 51 5.17 29.85 13.30
CA VAL A 51 5.30 30.91 12.29
C VAL A 51 4.51 32.09 12.84
N SER A 52 5.21 33.18 13.14
CA SER A 52 4.60 34.46 13.47
C SER A 52 3.58 34.86 12.40
N SER A 53 2.46 35.44 12.83
CA SER A 53 1.31 35.82 12.00
C SER A 53 1.57 36.89 10.92
N GLU A 54 2.83 37.24 10.66
CA GLU A 54 3.22 38.35 9.77
C GLU A 54 3.74 37.87 8.39
N ASP A 55 3.90 36.56 8.17
CA ASP A 55 4.45 35.98 6.93
C ASP A 55 3.40 35.24 6.05
N ASP A 56 2.10 35.57 6.13
CA ASP A 56 1.00 34.74 5.56
C ASP A 56 0.66 34.93 4.06
N ASP A 57 1.44 35.70 3.29
CA ASP A 57 1.10 35.94 1.86
C ASP A 57 2.01 35.24 0.82
N SER A 58 3.25 34.86 1.14
CA SER A 58 4.13 34.15 0.20
C SER A 58 3.85 32.64 0.12
N ASP A 59 3.28 32.04 1.18
CA ASP A 59 3.13 30.58 1.30
C ASP A 59 1.80 30.03 0.77
N LYS A 60 0.88 30.87 0.27
CA LYS A 60 -0.40 30.38 -0.30
C LYS A 60 -0.21 29.45 -1.50
N PHE A 61 0.88 29.57 -2.25
CA PHE A 61 1.22 28.71 -3.38
C PHE A 61 1.97 27.42 -2.99
N LEU A 62 2.59 27.39 -1.81
CA LEU A 62 3.34 26.24 -1.29
C LEU A 62 2.50 25.37 -0.33
N LYS A 63 1.30 25.81 0.04
CA LYS A 63 0.29 24.99 0.73
C LYS A 63 -0.14 23.86 -0.21
N CYS A 64 0.61 22.76 -0.24
CA CYS A 64 0.18 21.51 -0.86
C CYS A 64 -1.19 21.16 -0.25
N LYS A 65 -2.25 21.13 -1.07
CA LYS A 65 -3.56 20.67 -0.62
C LYS A 65 -3.41 19.20 -0.25
N HIS A 66 -3.27 18.91 1.04
CA HIS A 66 -3.17 17.55 1.54
C HIS A 66 -4.45 16.78 1.17
N HIS A 67 -4.30 15.75 0.34
CA HIS A 67 -5.42 14.95 -0.14
C HIS A 67 -5.70 13.72 0.73
N HIS A 68 -5.20 13.67 1.98
CA HIS A 68 -5.59 12.76 3.07
C HIS A 68 -6.08 11.35 2.68
N GLY A 69 -5.34 10.63 1.84
CA GLY A 69 -5.52 9.20 1.60
C GLY A 69 -6.90 8.83 1.09
N LYS A 70 -7.54 9.71 0.31
CA LYS A 70 -8.89 9.46 -0.22
C LYS A 70 -8.81 8.54 -1.44
N THR A 71 -9.49 7.40 -1.36
CA THR A 71 -9.81 6.53 -2.51
C THR A 71 -10.65 7.30 -3.53
N CYS A 72 -10.69 6.85 -4.78
CA CYS A 72 -11.59 7.38 -5.80
C CYS A 72 -13.01 6.84 -5.69
N CYS A 73 -13.18 5.74 -4.96
CA CYS A 73 -14.46 5.16 -4.62
C CYS A 73 -14.88 5.46 -3.16
N GLY A 74 -16.12 5.91 -2.96
CA GLY A 74 -16.72 6.10 -1.64
C GLY A 74 -16.27 7.36 -0.89
N LYS A 75 -16.85 7.57 0.30
CA LYS A 75 -16.56 8.69 1.20
C LYS A 75 -15.54 8.33 2.29
N GLY A 76 -15.45 7.04 2.62
CA GLY A 76 -14.57 6.52 3.67
C GLY A 76 -13.08 6.57 3.36
N ARG A 77 -12.26 6.29 4.40
CA ARG A 77 -10.80 6.09 4.32
C ARG A 77 -10.43 4.70 4.83
N TRP A 78 -11.22 3.69 4.47
CA TRP A 78 -11.12 2.35 5.04
C TRP A 78 -9.71 1.75 4.89
N LEU A 79 -9.06 1.98 3.74
CA LEU A 79 -7.72 1.47 3.45
C LEU A 79 -6.63 2.07 4.36
N LYS A 80 -6.83 3.29 4.87
CA LYS A 80 -5.91 3.92 5.83
C LYS A 80 -5.81 3.12 7.12
N HIS A 81 -6.87 2.41 7.49
CA HIS A 81 -6.98 1.69 8.75
C HIS A 81 -6.87 0.17 8.59
N PHE A 82 -6.67 -0.33 7.37
CA PHE A 82 -6.45 -1.76 7.12
C PHE A 82 -5.03 -2.14 7.53
N GLY A 83 -4.86 -2.94 8.58
CA GLY A 83 -3.57 -3.21 9.22
C GLY A 83 -3.13 -2.10 10.18
N ASP A 84 -3.35 -0.84 9.80
CA ASP A 84 -2.75 0.34 10.44
C ASP A 84 -3.74 1.12 11.33
N LYS A 85 -4.64 0.43 12.06
CA LYS A 85 -5.60 1.10 12.96
C LYS A 85 -4.93 1.66 14.22
N ASP A 86 -3.91 0.97 14.73
CA ASP A 86 -3.21 1.34 15.96
C ASP A 86 -2.05 2.29 15.67
N LYS A 87 -2.25 3.57 16.01
CA LYS A 87 -1.24 4.63 15.83
C LYS A 87 0.02 4.41 16.66
N GLN A 88 -0.11 3.79 17.84
CA GLN A 88 1.06 3.50 18.67
C GLN A 88 1.88 2.38 18.04
N ALA A 89 1.21 1.31 17.60
CA ALA A 89 1.88 0.22 16.89
C ALA A 89 2.66 0.72 15.66
N ILE A 90 2.04 1.61 14.87
CA ILE A 90 2.69 2.28 13.73
C ILE A 90 3.91 3.08 14.17
N SER A 91 3.76 3.94 15.19
CA SER A 91 4.84 4.80 15.68
C SER A 91 6.04 3.97 16.13
N ASP A 92 5.79 2.90 16.89
CA ASP A 92 6.83 1.98 17.34
C ASP A 92 7.53 1.32 16.13
N CYS A 93 6.76 0.74 15.21
CA CYS A 93 7.29 0.05 14.03
C CYS A 93 8.10 0.99 13.10
N PHE A 94 7.65 2.24 12.97
CA PHE A 94 8.36 3.26 12.20
C PHE A 94 9.69 3.63 12.86
N ASN A 95 9.69 3.83 14.18
CA ASN A 95 10.88 4.15 14.96
C ASN A 95 11.88 2.99 14.98
N ASP A 96 11.39 1.75 15.04
CA ASP A 96 12.21 0.54 14.95
C ASP A 96 12.95 0.48 13.61
N PHE A 97 12.26 0.76 12.50
CA PHE A 97 12.90 0.84 11.19
C PHE A 97 13.98 1.92 11.15
N VAL A 98 13.69 3.13 11.64
CA VAL A 98 14.66 4.24 11.66
C VAL A 98 15.87 3.89 12.52
N SER A 99 15.65 3.24 13.66
CA SER A 99 16.73 2.77 14.55
C SER A 99 17.61 1.72 13.86
N ASN A 100 17.01 0.73 13.19
CA ASN A 100 17.72 -0.29 12.44
C ASN A 100 18.51 0.29 11.25
N LEU A 101 17.93 1.27 10.56
CA LEU A 101 18.59 1.98 9.47
C LEU A 101 19.85 2.71 9.95
N ASN A 102 19.73 3.45 11.07
CA ASN A 102 20.85 4.16 11.69
C ASN A 102 21.92 3.18 12.20
N ALA A 103 21.53 2.08 12.84
CA ALA A 103 22.43 1.04 13.33
C ALA A 103 23.20 0.35 12.19
N SER A 104 22.60 0.24 11.00
CA SER A 104 23.23 -0.31 9.79
C SER A 104 24.24 0.67 9.15
N GLY A 105 24.45 1.86 9.73
CA GLY A 105 25.36 2.88 9.19
C GLY A 105 24.86 3.52 7.88
N ILE A 106 23.59 3.29 7.52
CA ILE A 106 23.00 3.82 6.30
C ILE A 106 22.60 5.28 6.55
N SER A 107 23.34 6.22 5.97
CA SER A 107 23.05 7.65 6.09
C SER A 107 21.68 8.00 5.49
N THR A 108 20.91 8.78 6.26
CA THR A 108 19.68 9.43 5.80
C THR A 108 19.93 10.80 5.16
N GLY A 109 21.16 11.32 5.25
CA GLY A 109 21.59 12.57 4.62
C GLY A 109 22.08 12.34 3.19
N GLY A 110 21.66 13.20 2.26
CA GLY A 110 22.02 13.13 0.85
C GLY A 110 20.93 13.70 -0.07
N ASP A 111 21.08 13.49 -1.38
CA ASP A 111 20.07 13.87 -2.38
C ASP A 111 18.75 13.10 -2.14
N PRO A 112 17.63 13.81 -1.88
CA PRO A 112 16.34 13.18 -1.64
C PRO A 112 15.81 12.38 -2.84
N PHE A 113 16.30 12.66 -4.05
CA PHE A 113 15.88 11.99 -5.29
C PHE A 113 16.83 10.87 -5.72
N SER A 114 17.86 10.58 -4.93
CA SER A 114 18.76 9.47 -5.21
C SER A 114 18.03 8.11 -5.11
N CYS A 115 18.44 7.15 -5.95
CA CYS A 115 17.89 5.79 -5.91
C CYS A 115 18.02 5.16 -4.52
N ALA A 116 19.13 5.43 -3.81
CA ALA A 116 19.35 4.97 -2.45
C ALA A 116 18.27 5.53 -1.50
N ARG A 117 17.99 6.84 -1.56
CA ARG A 117 16.96 7.45 -0.70
C ARG A 117 15.57 6.92 -1.03
N VAL A 118 15.24 6.79 -2.32
CA VAL A 118 13.95 6.22 -2.75
C VAL A 118 13.80 4.78 -2.24
N ASN A 119 14.85 3.96 -2.32
CA ASN A 119 14.82 2.59 -1.81
C ASN A 119 14.63 2.54 -0.28
N GLN A 120 15.30 3.44 0.47
CA GLN A 120 15.08 3.57 1.92
C GLN A 120 13.62 3.93 2.24
N MET A 121 13.01 4.85 1.48
CA MET A 121 11.61 5.23 1.69
C MET A 121 10.65 4.08 1.37
N LYS A 122 10.89 3.35 0.29
CA LYS A 122 10.11 2.15 -0.06
C LYS A 122 10.22 1.07 1.03
N MET A 123 11.44 0.79 1.50
CA MET A 123 11.66 -0.17 2.59
C MET A 123 11.06 0.30 3.91
N LYS A 124 11.08 1.60 4.20
CA LYS A 124 10.43 2.17 5.37
C LYS A 124 8.94 1.81 5.38
N VAL A 125 8.24 1.97 4.26
CA VAL A 125 6.84 1.58 4.14
C VAL A 125 6.68 0.07 4.34
N ILE A 126 7.44 -0.75 3.60
CA ILE A 126 7.37 -2.22 3.67
C ILE A 126 7.57 -2.70 5.12
N CYS A 127 8.68 -2.33 5.76
CA CYS A 127 9.02 -2.77 7.10
C CYS A 127 8.01 -2.29 8.15
N THR A 128 7.51 -1.06 8.02
CA THR A 128 6.49 -0.55 8.94
C THR A 128 5.21 -1.37 8.80
N THR A 129 4.75 -1.62 7.56
CA THR A 129 3.56 -2.44 7.33
C THR A 129 3.73 -3.88 7.80
N GLU A 130 4.88 -4.51 7.58
CA GLU A 130 5.15 -5.86 8.09
C GLU A 130 5.09 -5.93 9.62
N CYS A 131 5.78 -5.00 10.29
CA CYS A 131 5.80 -4.94 11.75
C CYS A 131 4.39 -4.76 12.32
N VAL A 132 3.59 -3.88 11.70
CA VAL A 132 2.19 -3.68 12.08
C VAL A 132 1.36 -4.94 11.81
N ALA A 133 1.57 -5.64 10.69
CA ALA A 133 0.91 -6.90 10.39
C ALA A 133 1.16 -7.96 11.47
N LYS A 134 2.41 -8.07 11.93
CA LYS A 134 2.82 -8.98 13.01
C LYS A 134 2.12 -8.61 14.32
N LYS A 135 2.14 -7.32 14.70
CA LYS A 135 1.45 -6.83 15.91
C LYS A 135 -0.06 -7.05 15.86
N ALA A 136 -0.66 -6.99 14.66
CA ALA A 136 -2.08 -7.20 14.44
C ALA A 136 -2.49 -8.68 14.31
N ASP A 137 -1.55 -9.63 14.43
CA ASP A 137 -1.78 -11.06 14.21
C ASP A 137 -2.37 -11.37 12.81
N LEU A 138 -1.99 -10.57 11.81
CA LEU A 138 -2.44 -10.75 10.42
C LEU A 138 -1.54 -11.70 9.62
N VAL A 139 -0.32 -11.91 10.09
CA VAL A 139 0.65 -12.82 9.48
C VAL A 139 1.06 -13.91 10.46
N ASP A 140 1.46 -15.07 9.96
CA ASP A 140 2.05 -16.16 10.73
C ASP A 140 3.57 -16.03 10.91
N GLU A 141 4.19 -17.04 11.52
CA GLU A 141 5.63 -17.07 11.80
C GLU A 141 6.47 -17.11 10.52
N ASP A 142 5.93 -17.69 9.44
CA ASP A 142 6.55 -17.75 8.11
C ASP A 142 6.38 -16.43 7.34
N GLY A 143 5.59 -15.50 7.89
CA GLY A 143 5.29 -14.21 7.28
C GLY A 143 4.22 -14.29 6.20
N ALA A 144 3.40 -15.36 6.16
CA ALA A 144 2.25 -15.45 5.28
C ALA A 144 1.00 -14.88 5.97
N LEU A 145 0.10 -14.27 5.19
CA LEU A 145 -1.16 -13.72 5.68
C LEU A 145 -2.15 -14.82 6.07
N LYS A 146 -2.81 -14.62 7.20
CA LYS A 146 -3.89 -15.47 7.73
C LYS A 146 -5.24 -14.98 7.18
N LEU A 147 -5.87 -15.78 6.31
CA LEU A 147 -7.13 -15.42 5.64
C LEU A 147 -8.27 -15.12 6.63
N ASP A 148 -8.44 -15.98 7.63
CA ASP A 148 -9.45 -15.84 8.68
C ASP A 148 -9.26 -14.54 9.48
N LYS A 149 -8.01 -14.18 9.77
CA LYS A 149 -7.66 -12.94 10.47
C LYS A 149 -7.88 -11.72 9.60
N ALA A 150 -7.54 -11.79 8.31
CA ALA A 150 -7.80 -10.70 7.37
C ALA A 150 -9.31 -10.42 7.23
N LEU A 151 -10.14 -11.46 7.10
CA LEU A 151 -11.60 -11.35 7.07
C LEU A 151 -12.13 -10.75 8.39
N SER A 152 -11.69 -11.27 9.53
CA SER A 152 -12.08 -10.76 10.85
C SER A 152 -11.62 -9.32 11.10
N TYR A 153 -10.52 -8.89 10.48
CA TYR A 153 -10.02 -7.53 10.59
C TYR A 153 -10.95 -6.52 9.91
N MET A 154 -11.71 -6.96 8.91
CA MET A 154 -12.66 -6.11 8.19
C MET A 154 -13.72 -5.49 9.12
N GLU A 155 -14.14 -6.21 10.16
CA GLU A 155 -15.07 -5.73 11.19
C GLU A 155 -14.53 -4.53 12.00
N LYS A 156 -13.22 -4.32 11.98
CA LYS A 156 -12.58 -3.19 12.67
C LYS A 156 -12.54 -1.92 11.81
N LEU A 157 -12.93 -2.01 10.55
CA LEU A 157 -12.84 -0.93 9.57
C LEU A 157 -14.16 -0.15 9.50
N GLU A 158 -14.04 1.16 9.27
CA GLU A 158 -15.19 2.00 8.97
C GLU A 158 -15.54 1.85 7.49
N LEU A 159 -16.38 0.85 7.20
CA LEU A 159 -16.85 0.51 5.85
C LEU A 159 -18.28 1.00 5.61
N GLU A 160 -18.52 1.47 4.39
CA GLU A 160 -19.86 1.67 3.87
C GLU A 160 -20.50 0.31 3.54
N ASP A 161 -21.83 0.20 3.61
CA ASP A 161 -22.49 -1.11 3.45
C ASP A 161 -22.25 -1.77 2.09
N TRP A 162 -22.07 -0.97 1.03
CA TRP A 162 -21.72 -1.48 -0.30
C TRP A 162 -20.27 -1.97 -0.39
N GLN A 163 -19.37 -1.53 0.50
CA GLN A 163 -17.96 -1.93 0.50
C GLN A 163 -17.75 -3.32 1.09
N LYS A 164 -18.55 -3.70 2.09
CA LYS A 164 -18.40 -4.98 2.81
C LYS A 164 -18.35 -6.20 1.88
N PRO A 165 -19.35 -6.44 0.99
CA PRO A 165 -19.31 -7.61 0.12
C PRO A 165 -18.14 -7.58 -0.88
N ILE A 166 -17.79 -6.41 -1.41
CA ILE A 166 -16.65 -6.25 -2.33
C ILE A 166 -15.34 -6.58 -1.62
N LEU A 167 -15.16 -6.07 -0.40
CA LEU A 167 -13.94 -6.24 0.35
C LEU A 167 -13.79 -7.67 0.87
N GLU A 168 -14.88 -8.34 1.25
CA GLU A 168 -14.88 -9.76 1.61
C GLU A 168 -14.44 -10.65 0.44
N GLU A 169 -15.02 -10.44 -0.75
CA GLU A 169 -14.62 -11.14 -1.97
C GLU A 169 -13.15 -10.84 -2.32
N ALA A 170 -12.76 -9.57 -2.23
CA ALA A 170 -11.40 -9.13 -2.47
C ALA A 170 -10.41 -9.80 -1.51
N ILE A 171 -10.71 -9.91 -0.21
CA ILE A 171 -9.82 -10.58 0.76
C ILE A 171 -9.63 -12.06 0.39
N ASN A 172 -10.71 -12.76 0.07
CA ASN A 172 -10.66 -14.18 -0.34
C ASN A 172 -9.80 -14.39 -1.59
N LYS A 173 -9.76 -13.42 -2.49
CA LYS A 173 -8.91 -13.45 -3.70
C LYS A 173 -7.47 -12.99 -3.43
N CYS A 174 -7.30 -11.89 -2.70
CA CYS A 174 -6.05 -11.17 -2.57
C CYS A 174 -5.11 -11.81 -1.56
N VAL A 175 -5.60 -12.43 -0.49
CA VAL A 175 -4.74 -13.09 0.52
C VAL A 175 -3.95 -14.25 -0.11
N PRO A 176 -4.57 -15.23 -0.80
CA PRO A 176 -3.82 -16.27 -1.48
C PRO A 176 -2.86 -15.72 -2.53
N THR A 177 -3.26 -14.68 -3.25
CA THR A 177 -2.41 -14.04 -4.26
C THR A 177 -1.18 -13.41 -3.61
N ALA A 178 -1.35 -12.61 -2.56
CA ALA A 178 -0.25 -11.95 -1.87
C ALA A 178 0.75 -12.95 -1.26
N ASN A 179 0.26 -14.06 -0.71
CA ASN A 179 1.12 -15.11 -0.13
C ASN A 179 1.96 -15.86 -1.18
N ASN A 180 1.42 -16.05 -2.39
CA ASN A 180 2.08 -16.83 -3.44
C ASN A 180 2.92 -15.98 -4.39
N THR A 181 2.77 -14.66 -4.35
CA THR A 181 3.50 -13.76 -5.25
C THR A 181 4.85 -13.38 -4.67
N LEU A 182 5.92 -13.73 -5.38
CA LEU A 182 7.28 -13.29 -5.07
C LEU A 182 7.44 -11.81 -5.44
N VAL A 183 7.44 -10.93 -4.44
CA VAL A 183 7.69 -9.50 -4.63
C VAL A 183 9.12 -9.18 -4.24
N SER A 184 9.92 -8.67 -5.18
CA SER A 184 11.26 -8.19 -4.89
C SER A 184 11.21 -6.91 -4.04
N THR A 185 11.91 -6.89 -2.92
CA THR A 185 12.08 -5.69 -2.12
C THR A 185 13.32 -4.90 -2.55
N PRO A 186 13.31 -3.56 -2.47
CA PRO A 186 14.48 -2.75 -2.76
C PRO A 186 15.71 -3.16 -1.93
N ASN A 187 16.88 -3.20 -2.56
CA ASN A 187 18.11 -3.48 -1.84
C ASN A 187 18.49 -2.28 -0.95
N THR A 188 18.51 -2.52 0.35
CA THR A 188 18.85 -1.52 1.38
C THR A 188 19.87 -2.11 2.36
N GLY A 189 20.85 -2.83 1.82
CA GLY A 189 21.86 -3.55 2.59
C GLY A 189 21.23 -4.76 3.30
N ASP A 190 21.44 -4.85 4.60
CA ASP A 190 21.02 -6.00 5.41
C ASP A 190 19.56 -5.95 5.84
N ILE A 191 18.87 -4.82 5.63
CA ILE A 191 17.46 -4.68 6.02
C ILE A 191 16.57 -5.42 5.02
N LYS A 192 15.92 -6.48 5.51
CA LYS A 192 14.95 -7.29 4.77
C LYS A 192 13.63 -7.31 5.52
N CYS A 193 12.56 -7.04 4.79
CA CYS A 193 11.21 -7.01 5.31
C CYS A 193 10.27 -7.66 4.32
N ASN A 194 9.20 -8.28 4.82
CA ASN A 194 8.23 -8.99 4.01
C ASN A 194 7.14 -8.04 3.46
N PRO A 195 6.97 -7.92 2.13
CA PRO A 195 6.00 -7.01 1.51
C PRO A 195 4.56 -7.56 1.44
N VAL A 196 4.27 -8.70 2.08
CA VAL A 196 2.98 -9.40 1.92
C VAL A 196 1.77 -8.52 2.30
N LEU A 197 1.83 -7.78 3.41
CA LEU A 197 0.69 -6.94 3.82
C LEU A 197 0.50 -5.76 2.85
N LEU A 198 1.59 -5.14 2.40
CA LEU A 198 1.53 -4.07 1.42
C LEU A 198 0.93 -4.55 0.10
N SER A 199 1.27 -5.78 -0.31
CA SER A 199 0.71 -6.44 -1.49
C SER A 199 -0.77 -6.72 -1.33
N LEU A 200 -1.21 -7.18 -0.15
CA LEU A 200 -2.64 -7.31 0.15
C LEU A 200 -3.34 -5.95 0.06
N GLN A 201 -2.82 -4.90 0.70
CA GLN A 201 -3.41 -3.57 0.67
C GLN A 201 -3.55 -3.03 -0.77
N HIS A 202 -2.54 -3.25 -1.62
CA HIS A 202 -2.59 -2.87 -3.02
C HIS A 202 -3.66 -3.63 -3.79
N CYS A 203 -3.72 -4.95 -3.63
CA CYS A 203 -4.74 -5.78 -4.27
C CYS A 203 -6.16 -5.39 -3.82
N LEU A 204 -6.39 -5.17 -2.53
CA LEU A 204 -7.69 -4.73 -2.01
C LEU A 204 -8.09 -3.36 -2.56
N PHE A 205 -7.14 -2.42 -2.65
CA PHE A 205 -7.37 -1.13 -3.28
C PHE A 205 -7.84 -1.29 -4.74
N GLN A 206 -7.15 -2.11 -5.52
CA GLN A 206 -7.52 -2.36 -6.92
C GLN A 206 -8.90 -3.00 -7.05
N GLU A 207 -9.21 -4.02 -6.25
CA GLU A 207 -10.52 -4.70 -6.31
C GLU A 207 -11.66 -3.76 -5.93
N VAL A 208 -11.48 -2.90 -4.92
CA VAL A 208 -12.51 -1.91 -4.54
C VAL A 208 -12.69 -0.84 -5.60
N GLU A 209 -11.62 -0.30 -6.20
CA GLU A 209 -11.73 0.69 -7.27
C GLU A 209 -12.33 0.08 -8.55
N LYS A 210 -12.02 -1.18 -8.85
CA LYS A 210 -12.55 -1.90 -10.02
C LYS A 210 -14.05 -2.16 -9.90
N ASN A 211 -14.50 -2.58 -8.72
CA ASN A 211 -15.89 -2.94 -8.46
C ASN A 211 -16.71 -1.76 -7.88
N CYS A 212 -16.17 -0.55 -7.96
CA CYS A 212 -16.82 0.66 -7.45
C CYS A 212 -18.17 0.93 -8.15
N PRO A 213 -19.30 1.03 -7.41
CA PRO A 213 -20.59 1.41 -7.98
C PRO A 213 -20.55 2.83 -8.57
N GLU A 214 -21.29 3.09 -9.65
CA GLU A 214 -21.25 4.38 -10.37
C GLU A 214 -21.63 5.56 -9.47
N GLU A 215 -22.58 5.37 -8.56
CA GLU A 215 -23.02 6.36 -7.58
C GLU A 215 -21.97 6.69 -6.50
N GLN A 216 -20.97 5.83 -6.34
CA GLN A 216 -19.88 6.00 -5.37
C GLN A 216 -18.59 6.54 -6.01
N LYS A 217 -18.55 6.67 -7.34
CA LYS A 217 -17.39 7.19 -8.07
C LYS A 217 -17.27 8.69 -7.88
N LYS A 218 -16.08 9.12 -7.45
CA LYS A 218 -15.75 10.55 -7.44
C LYS A 218 -15.55 11.07 -8.85
N THR A 219 -16.05 12.28 -9.09
CA THR A 219 -16.08 12.90 -10.43
C THR A 219 -14.94 13.89 -10.68
N ASP A 220 -13.96 13.97 -9.77
CA ASP A 220 -12.78 14.80 -9.98
C ASP A 220 -11.93 14.27 -11.14
N GLY A 221 -11.16 15.17 -11.76
CA GLY A 221 -10.39 14.84 -12.96
C GLY A 221 -9.37 13.73 -12.76
N LYS A 222 -8.83 13.55 -11.54
CA LYS A 222 -7.87 12.49 -11.26
C LYS A 222 -8.59 11.13 -11.15
N CYS A 223 -9.74 11.07 -10.49
CA CYS A 223 -10.52 9.84 -10.36
C CYS A 223 -11.17 9.39 -11.67
N LYS A 224 -11.63 10.32 -12.51
CA LYS A 224 -12.08 10.00 -13.87
C LYS A 224 -11.01 9.26 -14.67
N LYS A 225 -9.78 9.79 -14.69
CA LYS A 225 -8.64 9.14 -15.37
C LYS A 225 -8.34 7.74 -14.84
N LEU A 226 -8.51 7.50 -13.53
CA LEU A 226 -8.34 6.16 -12.95
C LEU A 226 -9.40 5.21 -13.49
N PHE A 227 -10.69 5.59 -13.42
CA PHE A 227 -11.78 4.75 -13.91
C PHE A 227 -11.73 4.51 -15.42
N ASP A 228 -11.26 5.49 -16.20
CA ASP A 228 -11.03 5.33 -17.64
C ASP A 228 -9.95 4.26 -17.92
N LYS A 229 -8.84 4.28 -17.16
CA LYS A 229 -7.79 3.24 -17.24
C LYS A 229 -8.31 1.86 -16.84
N ILE A 230 -9.09 1.78 -15.75
CA ILE A 230 -9.70 0.52 -15.27
C ILE A 230 -10.63 -0.05 -16.35
N LYS A 231 -11.48 0.78 -16.96
CA LYS A 231 -12.35 0.37 -18.08
C LYS A 231 -11.56 -0.12 -19.29
N ALA A 232 -10.51 0.60 -19.67
CA ALA A 232 -9.66 0.22 -20.80
C ALA A 232 -8.95 -1.13 -20.58
N ASN A 233 -8.48 -1.39 -19.36
CA ASN A 233 -7.82 -2.66 -19.00
C ASN A 233 -8.80 -3.82 -18.85
N SER A 234 -10.06 -3.56 -18.45
CA SER A 234 -11.10 -4.60 -18.33
C SER A 234 -11.75 -4.97 -19.67
N SER A 235 -11.48 -4.20 -20.73
CA SER A 235 -11.97 -4.43 -22.09
C SER A 235 -10.95 -5.16 -22.99
N LYS A 236 -9.79 -5.52 -22.43
CA LYS A 236 -8.76 -6.35 -23.07
C LYS A 236 -8.82 -7.75 -22.50
#